data_AF-A0A9X3EFV9-F1
#
_entry.id   AF-A0A9X3EFV9-F1
#
_cell.length_a   1.000
_cell.length_b   1.000
_cell.length_c   1.000
_cell.angle_alpha   90.00
_cell.angle_beta   90.00
_cell.angle_gamma   90.00
#
_symmetry.space_group_name_H-M   'P 1'
#
loop_
_entity.id
_entity.type
_entity.pdbx_description
1 polymer ?
#
loop_
_entity_poly.entity_id
_entity_poly.type
_entity_poly.pdbx_seq_one_letter_code
_entity_poly.pdbx_strand_id
1 'polypeptide(L)'
;MVLSRDNTFWVWLLAAAFALGGGGIWAMHFVGMLAYETPVDFGYDLGITMMSLVLAVAVVAVGLYIVALKPEGIGHLLAGGTVTGLGVTAMHYSGMAAMVMPGKLVYDPALVGASMLIAIGAAICALWLAFNVRQSWQRIASAMVMGFAVCGMHYTGMAALHLQYNHDMSAMTPELMSYEATLDPAVLAVIIAVVVVGLLVSLLVGTMAGYEEQRRLEAARAR
;
A
#
# COMPACT_ATOMS: atom_id res chain seq x y z
N MET A 1 -15.65 1.06 26.19
CA MET A 1 -14.41 1.79 26.52
C MET A 1 -14.11 2.70 25.34
N VAL A 2 -14.50 3.97 25.40
CA VAL A 2 -14.23 4.95 24.32
C VAL A 2 -12.75 5.32 24.45
N LEU A 3 -11.92 4.96 23.47
CA LEU A 3 -10.51 5.34 23.45
C LEU A 3 -10.42 6.87 23.48
N SER A 4 -9.73 7.44 24.48
CA SER A 4 -9.42 8.87 24.44
C SER A 4 -8.50 9.11 23.25
N ARG A 5 -8.91 9.99 22.33
CA ARG A 5 -8.12 10.38 21.15
C ARG A 5 -7.04 11.38 21.54
N ASP A 6 -6.12 10.91 22.37
CA ASP A 6 -4.95 11.64 22.81
C ASP A 6 -3.87 11.65 21.71
N ASN A 7 -2.75 12.30 21.97
CA ASN A 7 -1.63 12.33 21.02
C ASN A 7 -1.11 10.92 20.70
N THR A 8 -1.19 10.01 21.66
CA THR A 8 -0.78 8.60 21.51
C THR A 8 -1.61 7.89 20.44
N PHE A 9 -2.93 8.07 20.44
CA PHE A 9 -3.81 7.51 19.42
C PHE A 9 -3.40 7.95 18.00
N TRP A 10 -3.16 9.25 17.80
CA TRP A 10 -2.80 9.78 16.48
C TRP A 10 -1.43 9.29 16.00
N VAL A 11 -0.46 9.17 16.90
CA VAL A 11 0.86 8.61 16.59
C VAL A 11 0.73 7.17 16.10
N TRP A 12 -0.02 6.32 16.82
CA TRP A 12 -0.23 4.93 16.41
C TRP A 12 -1.05 4.77 15.14
N LEU A 13 -2.08 5.62 14.95
CA LEU A 13 -2.88 5.61 13.73
C LEU A 13 -2.02 5.93 12.51
N LEU A 14 -1.22 7.01 12.58
CA LEU A 14 -0.35 7.43 11.48
C LEU A 14 0.77 6.43 11.22
N ALA A 15 1.37 5.86 12.27
CA ALA A 15 2.38 4.81 12.14
C ALA A 15 1.80 3.56 11.45
N ALA A 16 0.61 3.12 11.86
CA ALA A 16 -0.08 1.98 11.24
C ALA A 16 -0.45 2.28 9.78
N ALA A 17 -0.95 3.49 9.49
CA ALA A 17 -1.30 3.90 8.14
C ALA A 17 -0.08 3.98 7.21
N PHE A 18 1.06 4.47 7.71
CA PHE A 18 2.30 4.50 6.94
C PHE A 18 2.84 3.09 6.69
N ALA A 19 2.82 2.23 7.72
CA ALA A 19 3.29 0.85 7.59
C ALA A 19 2.43 0.03 6.60
N LEU A 20 1.11 0.10 6.72
CA LEU A 20 0.18 -0.63 5.86
C LEU A 20 0.09 0.01 4.47
N GLY A 21 -0.22 1.31 4.39
CA GLY A 21 -0.40 2.02 3.13
C GLY A 21 0.89 2.19 2.34
N GLY A 22 1.94 2.70 2.97
CA GLY A 22 3.24 2.93 2.33
C GLY A 22 4.04 1.63 2.15
N GLY A 23 4.27 0.90 3.25
CA GLY A 23 5.11 -0.30 3.23
C GLY A 23 4.43 -1.54 2.65
N GLY A 24 3.15 -1.76 2.96
CA GLY A 24 2.43 -2.96 2.53
C GLY A 24 1.81 -2.85 1.14
N ILE A 25 1.15 -1.73 0.83
CA ILE A 25 0.34 -1.58 -0.38
C ILE A 25 1.14 -0.87 -1.48
N TRP A 26 1.65 0.34 -1.22
CA TRP A 26 2.36 1.15 -2.21
C TRP A 26 3.69 0.52 -2.63
N ALA A 27 4.53 0.12 -1.66
CA ALA A 27 5.80 -0.52 -1.97
C ALA A 27 5.59 -1.85 -2.72
N MET A 28 4.62 -2.68 -2.32
CA MET A 28 4.31 -3.92 -3.04
C MET A 28 3.90 -3.64 -4.49
N HIS A 29 3.02 -2.66 -4.71
CA HIS A 29 2.60 -2.27 -6.06
C HIS A 29 3.82 -1.93 -6.94
N PHE A 30 4.70 -1.04 -6.48
CA PHE A 30 5.88 -0.66 -7.29
C PHE A 30 6.91 -1.77 -7.42
N VAL A 31 7.08 -2.64 -6.42
CA VAL A 31 7.90 -3.86 -6.57
C VAL A 31 7.33 -4.76 -7.65
N GLY A 32 6.00 -4.92 -7.70
CA GLY A 32 5.32 -5.67 -8.77
C GLY A 32 5.50 -5.04 -10.15
N MET A 33 5.45 -3.71 -10.23
CA MET A 33 5.73 -2.95 -11.47
C MET A 33 7.18 -3.10 -11.93
N LEU A 34 8.14 -3.05 -11.01
CA LEU A 34 9.56 -3.24 -11.30
C LEU A 34 9.87 -4.68 -11.79
N ALA A 35 9.05 -5.65 -11.40
CA ALA A 35 9.15 -7.02 -11.89
C ALA A 35 8.49 -7.23 -13.26
N TYR A 36 7.78 -6.22 -13.80
CA TYR A 36 7.14 -6.31 -15.10
C TYR A 36 8.17 -6.02 -16.22
N GLU A 37 8.48 -7.05 -17.00
CA GLU A 37 9.43 -6.95 -18.11
C GLU A 37 8.75 -6.38 -19.36
N THR A 38 9.33 -5.32 -19.93
CA THR A 38 8.86 -4.74 -21.20
C THR A 38 10.03 -4.54 -22.16
N PRO A 39 9.80 -4.61 -23.49
CA PRO A 39 10.85 -4.41 -24.48
C PRO A 39 11.26 -2.95 -24.70
N VAL A 40 10.64 -2.01 -23.96
CA VAL A 40 10.92 -0.57 -24.06
C VAL A 40 11.41 -0.03 -22.73
N ASP A 41 12.31 0.96 -22.80
CA ASP A 41 12.72 1.70 -21.62
C ASP A 41 11.55 2.54 -21.11
N PHE A 42 11.39 2.59 -19.79
CA PHE A 42 10.37 3.39 -19.11
C PHE A 42 10.94 4.02 -17.84
N GLY A 43 10.36 5.15 -17.46
CA GLY A 43 10.59 5.81 -16.17
C GLY A 43 9.29 6.01 -15.41
N TYR A 44 9.37 6.65 -14.24
CA TYR A 44 8.20 7.02 -13.46
C TYR A 44 8.11 8.53 -13.25
N ASP A 45 6.95 9.12 -13.44
CA ASP A 45 6.68 10.48 -13.02
C ASP A 45 6.80 10.60 -11.49
N LEU A 46 7.72 11.42 -11.00
CA LEU A 46 7.95 11.61 -9.56
C LEU A 46 6.69 12.14 -8.84
N GLY A 47 5.98 13.10 -9.44
CA GLY A 47 4.82 13.74 -8.83
C GLY A 47 3.65 12.77 -8.63
N ILE A 48 3.31 12.01 -9.67
CA ILE A 48 2.25 10.99 -9.64
C ILE A 48 2.65 9.84 -8.70
N THR A 49 3.93 9.44 -8.71
CA THR A 49 4.47 8.41 -7.81
C THR A 49 4.34 8.82 -6.34
N MET A 50 4.68 10.07 -6.00
CA MET A 50 4.53 10.58 -4.63
C MET A 50 3.07 10.81 -4.26
N MET A 51 2.24 11.26 -5.19
CA MET A 51 0.80 11.41 -4.98
C MET A 51 0.15 10.05 -4.65
N SER A 52 0.53 8.99 -5.36
CA SER A 52 0.00 7.64 -5.10
C SER A 52 0.41 7.13 -3.71
N LEU A 53 1.63 7.44 -3.24
CA LEU A 53 2.07 7.15 -1.86
C LEU A 53 1.21 7.86 -0.83
N VAL A 54 1.04 9.18 -0.99
CA VAL A 54 0.21 10.00 -0.08
C VAL A 54 -1.22 9.48 -0.06
N LEU A 55 -1.77 9.14 -1.23
CA LEU A 55 -3.11 8.59 -1.36
C LEU A 55 -3.24 7.28 -0.58
N ALA A 56 -2.32 6.31 -0.75
CA ALA A 56 -2.33 5.05 -0.01
C ALA A 56 -2.31 5.27 1.51
N VAL A 57 -1.41 6.11 2.01
CA VAL A 57 -1.29 6.37 3.45
C VAL A 57 -2.56 7.05 3.97
N ALA A 58 -3.08 8.04 3.24
CA ALA A 58 -4.28 8.77 3.64
C ALA A 58 -5.53 7.87 3.69
N VAL A 59 -5.77 7.05 2.66
CA VAL A 59 -6.98 6.21 2.60
C VAL A 59 -6.95 5.12 3.65
N VAL A 60 -5.78 4.56 3.95
CA VAL A 60 -5.61 3.59 5.04
C VAL A 60 -5.82 4.25 6.40
N ALA A 61 -5.28 5.46 6.61
CA ALA A 61 -5.52 6.23 7.84
C ALA A 61 -7.01 6.49 8.07
N VAL A 62 -7.74 6.89 7.01
CA VAL A 62 -9.19 7.11 7.06
C VAL A 62 -9.93 5.80 7.38
N GLY A 63 -9.61 4.70 6.72
CA GLY A 63 -10.25 3.41 7.00
C GLY A 63 -10.02 2.92 8.43
N LEU A 64 -8.78 2.98 8.91
CA LEU A 64 -8.44 2.65 10.30
C LEU A 64 -9.18 3.55 11.27
N TYR A 65 -9.26 4.86 10.99
CA TYR A 65 -10.00 5.81 11.81
C TYR A 65 -11.49 5.47 11.89
N ILE A 66 -12.13 5.17 10.75
CA ILE A 66 -13.55 4.79 10.67
C ILE A 66 -13.82 3.56 11.55
N VAL A 67 -12.99 2.52 11.46
CA VAL A 67 -13.17 1.31 12.27
C VAL A 67 -12.89 1.57 13.75
N ALA A 68 -11.91 2.42 14.06
CA ALA A 68 -11.60 2.82 15.43
C ALA A 68 -12.75 3.60 16.11
N LEU A 69 -13.69 4.20 15.36
CA LEU A 69 -14.88 4.84 15.92
C LEU A 69 -15.76 3.85 16.67
N LYS A 70 -15.92 2.64 16.14
CA LYS A 70 -16.72 1.56 16.74
C LYS A 70 -16.19 0.19 16.29
N PRO A 71 -15.19 -0.36 16.99
CA PRO A 71 -14.51 -1.60 16.58
C PRO A 71 -15.43 -2.82 16.43
N GLU A 72 -16.48 -2.92 17.25
CA GLU A 72 -17.48 -4.00 17.17
C GLU A 72 -18.57 -3.78 16.10
N GLY A 73 -18.59 -2.63 15.43
CA GLY A 73 -19.64 -2.26 14.48
C GLY A 73 -19.35 -2.74 13.07
N ILE A 74 -20.06 -3.77 12.60
CA ILE A 74 -19.93 -4.28 11.22
C ILE A 74 -20.12 -3.18 10.16
N GLY A 75 -21.00 -2.20 10.40
CA GLY A 75 -21.19 -1.06 9.50
C GLY A 75 -19.94 -0.18 9.36
N HIS A 76 -19.18 0.03 10.44
CA HIS A 76 -17.93 0.81 10.39
C HIS A 76 -16.83 0.01 9.69
N LEU A 77 -16.78 -1.31 9.90
CA LEU A 77 -15.89 -2.20 9.17
C LEU A 77 -16.15 -2.17 7.66
N LEU A 78 -17.41 -2.31 7.25
CA LEU A 78 -17.79 -2.27 5.83
C LEU A 78 -17.52 -0.90 5.22
N ALA A 79 -17.86 0.20 5.92
CA ALA A 79 -17.59 1.55 5.45
C ALA A 79 -16.09 1.82 5.32
N GLY A 80 -15.32 1.54 6.37
CA GLY A 80 -13.86 1.72 6.38
C GLY A 80 -13.16 0.85 5.34
N GLY A 81 -13.56 -0.42 5.21
CA GLY A 81 -13.01 -1.32 4.20
C GLY A 81 -13.36 -0.92 2.77
N THR A 82 -14.58 -0.43 2.52
CA THR A 82 -14.97 0.07 1.20
C THR A 82 -14.18 1.32 0.82
N VAL A 83 -14.06 2.29 1.73
CA VAL A 83 -13.28 3.53 1.51
C VAL A 83 -11.81 3.20 1.26
N THR A 84 -11.20 2.36 2.09
CA THR A 84 -9.82 1.93 1.89
C THR A 84 -9.65 1.16 0.58
N GLY A 85 -10.54 0.23 0.26
CA GLY A 85 -10.48 -0.55 -0.97
C GLY A 85 -10.53 0.30 -2.23
N LEU A 86 -11.49 1.23 -2.31
CA LEU A 86 -11.58 2.19 -3.41
C LEU A 86 -10.33 3.08 -3.48
N GLY A 87 -9.81 3.52 -2.34
CA GLY A 87 -8.57 4.29 -2.26
C GLY A 87 -7.34 3.51 -2.73
N VAL A 88 -7.27 2.22 -2.42
CA VAL A 88 -6.20 1.31 -2.86
C VAL A 88 -6.30 1.06 -4.37
N THR A 89 -7.51 0.90 -4.91
CA THR A 89 -7.75 0.84 -6.35
C THR A 89 -7.29 2.13 -7.03
N ALA A 90 -7.66 3.30 -6.49
CA ALA A 90 -7.23 4.59 -7.02
C ALA A 90 -5.70 4.74 -6.96
N MET A 91 -5.07 4.34 -5.85
CA MET A 91 -3.62 4.32 -5.75
C MET A 91 -2.99 3.42 -6.81
N HIS A 92 -3.46 2.17 -6.96
CA HIS A 92 -2.94 1.22 -7.93
C HIS A 92 -2.97 1.81 -9.36
N TYR A 93 -4.11 2.31 -9.82
CA TYR A 93 -4.21 2.86 -11.17
C TYR A 93 -3.50 4.20 -11.35
N SER A 94 -3.39 5.01 -10.28
CA SER A 94 -2.52 6.20 -10.33
C SER A 94 -1.03 5.84 -10.40
N GLY A 95 -0.60 4.77 -9.72
CA GLY A 95 0.77 4.24 -9.80
C GLY A 95 1.09 3.71 -11.19
N MET A 96 0.15 3.00 -11.81
CA MET A 96 0.24 2.61 -13.24
C MET A 96 0.39 3.83 -14.15
N ALA A 97 -0.43 4.87 -13.92
CA ALA A 97 -0.41 6.09 -14.72
C ALA A 97 0.87 6.92 -14.52
N ALA A 98 1.70 6.61 -13.52
CA ALA A 98 3.00 7.23 -13.35
C ALA A 98 4.04 6.72 -14.37
N MET A 99 3.80 5.59 -15.05
CA MET A 99 4.73 5.08 -16.06
C MET A 99 4.85 6.06 -17.24
N VAL A 100 6.06 6.51 -17.49
CA VAL A 100 6.43 7.32 -18.65
C VAL A 100 7.12 6.41 -19.65
N MET A 101 6.41 6.07 -20.74
CA MET A 101 6.89 5.14 -21.76
C MET A 101 6.32 5.48 -23.14
N PRO A 102 6.95 5.03 -24.25
CA PRO A 102 6.49 5.32 -25.61
C PRO A 102 5.30 4.44 -26.03
N GLY A 103 4.17 4.58 -25.32
CA GLY A 103 2.95 3.83 -25.57
C GLY A 103 1.77 4.35 -24.76
N LYS A 104 0.59 3.80 -25.03
CA LYS A 104 -0.62 4.07 -24.25
C LYS A 104 -0.98 2.86 -23.41
N LEU A 105 -1.33 3.11 -22.14
CA LEU A 105 -1.91 2.13 -21.23
C LEU A 105 -3.41 2.05 -21.49
N VAL A 106 -3.89 0.89 -21.97
CA VAL A 106 -5.31 0.61 -22.17
C VAL A 106 -5.73 -0.48 -21.20
N TYR A 107 -6.92 -0.37 -20.61
CA TYR A 107 -7.39 -1.29 -19.58
C TYR A 107 -8.66 -2.02 -20.00
N ASP A 108 -8.76 -3.31 -19.67
CA ASP A 108 -10.02 -4.07 -19.70
C ASP A 108 -10.91 -3.65 -18.51
N PRO A 109 -12.08 -3.03 -18.74
CA PRO A 109 -12.97 -2.58 -17.67
C PRO A 109 -13.45 -3.70 -16.74
N ALA A 110 -13.60 -4.93 -17.24
CA ALA A 110 -14.06 -6.06 -16.44
C ALA A 110 -13.00 -6.48 -15.41
N LEU A 111 -11.74 -6.54 -15.82
CA LEU A 111 -10.62 -6.86 -14.92
C LEU A 111 -10.31 -5.71 -13.96
N VAL A 112 -10.53 -4.46 -14.37
CA VAL A 112 -10.51 -3.30 -13.46
C VAL A 112 -11.60 -3.41 -12.40
N GLY A 113 -12.83 -3.77 -12.80
CA GLY A 113 -13.91 -4.02 -11.85
C GLY A 113 -13.58 -5.16 -10.88
N ALA A 114 -13.02 -6.26 -11.39
CA ALA A 114 -12.61 -7.41 -10.58
C ALA A 114 -11.50 -7.04 -9.57
N SER A 115 -10.44 -6.35 -10.00
CA SER A 115 -9.37 -5.91 -9.11
C SER A 115 -9.89 -4.98 -8.01
N MET A 116 -10.83 -4.10 -8.34
CA MET A 116 -11.49 -3.21 -7.37
C MET A 116 -12.29 -3.97 -6.32
N LEU A 117 -13.06 -4.99 -6.73
CA LEU A 117 -13.80 -5.83 -5.79
C LEU A 117 -12.86 -6.62 -4.87
N ILE A 118 -11.75 -7.13 -5.42
CA ILE A 118 -10.70 -7.78 -4.62
C ILE A 118 -10.09 -6.77 -3.63
N ALA A 119 -9.84 -5.53 -4.05
CA ALA A 119 -9.29 -4.48 -3.18
C ALA A 119 -10.20 -4.19 -1.99
N ILE A 120 -11.51 -4.06 -2.22
CA ILE A 120 -12.52 -3.84 -1.18
C ILE A 120 -12.57 -5.04 -0.23
N GLY A 121 -12.65 -6.27 -0.75
CA GLY A 121 -12.65 -7.49 0.07
C GLY A 121 -11.37 -7.61 0.92
N ALA A 122 -10.21 -7.37 0.31
CA ALA A 122 -8.92 -7.39 0.98
C ALA A 122 -8.84 -6.33 2.09
N ALA A 123 -9.33 -5.11 1.83
CA ALA A 123 -9.35 -4.03 2.82
C ALA A 123 -10.28 -4.33 4.00
N ILE A 124 -11.47 -4.89 3.75
CA ILE A 124 -12.39 -5.34 4.82
C ILE A 124 -11.70 -6.42 5.66
N CYS A 125 -11.10 -7.43 5.04
CA CYS A 125 -10.36 -8.48 5.73
C CYS A 125 -9.19 -7.90 6.55
N ALA A 126 -8.40 -7.00 5.97
CA ALA A 126 -7.26 -6.36 6.65
C ALA A 126 -7.69 -5.63 7.91
N LEU A 127 -8.72 -4.79 7.80
CA LEU A 127 -9.24 -4.03 8.92
C LEU A 127 -9.84 -4.96 9.97
N TRP A 128 -10.59 -5.99 9.57
CA TRP A 128 -11.10 -6.97 10.54
C TRP A 128 -9.96 -7.66 11.30
N LEU A 129 -8.93 -8.12 10.60
CA LEU A 129 -7.78 -8.77 11.22
C LEU A 129 -7.03 -7.82 12.17
N ALA A 130 -6.91 -6.54 11.81
CA ALA A 130 -6.25 -5.53 12.64
C ALA A 130 -6.89 -5.36 14.03
N PHE A 131 -8.21 -5.56 14.16
CA PHE A 131 -8.93 -5.40 15.42
C PHE A 131 -9.31 -6.72 16.11
N ASN A 132 -9.29 -7.85 15.40
CA ASN A 132 -9.74 -9.15 15.93
C ASN A 132 -8.60 -10.14 16.24
N VAL A 133 -7.39 -9.92 15.72
CA VAL A 133 -6.25 -10.83 15.93
C VAL A 133 -5.53 -10.54 17.24
N ARG A 134 -5.35 -11.57 18.08
CA ARG A 134 -4.67 -11.43 19.40
C ARG A 134 -3.44 -12.30 19.57
N GLN A 135 -3.41 -13.48 18.94
CA GLN A 135 -2.34 -14.45 19.11
C GLN A 135 -1.27 -14.32 18.02
N SER A 136 0.00 -14.60 18.35
CA SER A 136 1.12 -14.41 17.41
C SER A 136 1.02 -15.27 16.13
N TRP A 137 0.56 -16.52 16.24
CA TRP A 137 0.36 -17.37 15.06
C TRP A 137 -0.74 -16.84 14.13
N GLN A 138 -1.81 -16.25 14.70
CA GLN A 138 -2.87 -15.60 13.94
C GLN A 138 -2.32 -14.39 13.18
N ARG A 139 -1.37 -13.64 13.75
CA ARG A 139 -0.72 -12.51 13.06
C ARG A 139 0.09 -12.98 11.85
N ILE A 140 0.84 -14.08 11.99
CA ILE A 140 1.60 -14.68 10.88
C ILE A 140 0.65 -15.14 9.78
N ALA A 141 -0.40 -15.90 10.13
CA ALA A 141 -1.41 -16.34 9.17
C ALA A 141 -2.09 -15.14 8.47
N SER A 142 -2.43 -14.10 9.23
CA SER A 142 -3.02 -12.86 8.70
C SER A 142 -2.08 -12.17 7.71
N ALA A 143 -0.79 -12.06 8.03
CA ALA A 143 0.20 -11.46 7.14
C ALA A 143 0.31 -12.21 5.82
N MET A 144 0.30 -13.55 5.84
CA MET A 144 0.31 -14.37 4.62
C MET A 144 -0.95 -14.15 3.79
N VAL A 145 -2.13 -14.23 4.41
CA VAL A 145 -3.42 -13.98 3.73
C VAL A 145 -3.45 -12.60 3.11
N MET A 146 -3.00 -11.57 3.84
CA MET A 146 -2.95 -10.22 3.34
C MET A 146 -1.94 -10.06 2.20
N GLY A 147 -0.76 -10.69 2.29
CA GLY A 147 0.21 -10.73 1.19
C GLY A 147 -0.41 -11.28 -0.09
N PHE A 148 -1.09 -12.43 -0.01
CA PHE A 148 -1.80 -13.01 -1.16
C PHE A 148 -2.92 -12.10 -1.67
N ALA A 149 -3.69 -11.46 -0.79
CA ALA A 149 -4.79 -10.60 -1.19
C ALA A 149 -4.32 -9.34 -1.92
N VAL A 150 -3.28 -8.67 -1.41
CA VAL A 150 -2.74 -7.46 -2.03
C VAL A 150 -2.05 -7.80 -3.35
N CYS A 151 -1.25 -8.88 -3.41
CA CYS A 151 -0.67 -9.38 -4.66
C CYS A 151 -1.74 -9.78 -5.68
N GLY A 152 -2.79 -10.48 -5.24
CA GLY A 152 -3.90 -10.89 -6.10
C GLY A 152 -4.63 -9.71 -6.72
N MET A 153 -4.88 -8.65 -5.93
CA MET A 153 -5.43 -7.39 -6.45
C MET A 153 -4.50 -6.76 -7.50
N HIS A 154 -3.21 -6.65 -7.18
CA HIS A 154 -2.23 -6.04 -8.08
C HIS A 154 -2.11 -6.81 -9.40
N TYR A 155 -1.93 -8.13 -9.37
CA TYR A 155 -1.79 -8.92 -10.59
C TYR A 155 -3.08 -9.03 -11.39
N THR A 156 -4.25 -8.96 -10.75
CA THR A 156 -5.52 -8.81 -11.47
C THR A 156 -5.59 -7.46 -12.18
N GLY A 157 -5.13 -6.38 -11.53
CA GLY A 157 -5.03 -5.06 -12.15
C GLY A 157 -4.03 -5.01 -13.31
N MET A 158 -2.89 -5.67 -13.16
CA MET A 158 -1.89 -5.82 -14.23
C MET A 158 -2.41 -6.67 -15.39
N ALA A 159 -3.18 -7.72 -15.13
CA ALA A 159 -3.81 -8.52 -16.17
C ALA A 159 -4.81 -7.71 -17.01
N ALA A 160 -5.35 -6.61 -16.47
CA ALA A 160 -6.21 -5.69 -17.21
C ALA A 160 -5.43 -4.82 -18.22
N LEU A 161 -4.11 -4.71 -18.08
CA LEU A 161 -3.30 -3.78 -18.87
C LEU A 161 -2.95 -4.35 -20.26
N HIS A 162 -3.22 -3.54 -21.27
CA HIS A 162 -2.75 -3.72 -22.64
C HIS A 162 -1.87 -2.54 -23.05
N LEU A 163 -0.62 -2.82 -23.40
CA LEU A 163 0.32 -1.83 -23.91
C LEU A 163 0.16 -1.68 -25.42
N GLN A 164 -0.25 -0.50 -25.87
CA GLN A 164 -0.27 -0.14 -27.28
C GLN A 164 0.95 0.71 -27.59
N TYR A 165 1.94 0.11 -28.26
CA TYR A 165 3.14 0.80 -28.73
C TYR A 165 2.83 1.61 -29.99
N ASN A 166 3.33 2.84 -30.06
CA ASN A 166 3.32 3.58 -31.31
C ASN A 166 4.46 3.04 -32.18
N HIS A 167 4.12 2.36 -33.28
CA HIS A 167 5.09 1.68 -34.15
C HIS A 167 5.99 2.67 -34.95
N ASP A 168 5.64 3.96 -34.95
CA ASP A 168 6.42 5.05 -35.55
C ASP A 168 7.40 5.64 -34.55
N MET A 169 8.55 4.98 -34.40
CA MET A 169 9.72 5.49 -33.68
C MET A 169 10.33 6.75 -34.33
N SER A 170 9.84 7.16 -35.50
CA SER A 170 10.28 8.33 -36.27
C SER A 170 9.62 9.65 -35.85
N ALA A 171 8.58 9.61 -35.01
CA ALA A 171 7.87 10.79 -34.49
C ALA A 171 8.28 11.15 -33.05
N MET A 172 9.40 10.60 -32.56
CA MET A 172 9.97 11.00 -31.26
C MET A 172 10.65 12.37 -31.42
N THR A 173 9.91 13.44 -31.14
CA THR A 173 10.50 14.76 -30.94
C THR A 173 11.39 14.75 -29.69
N PRO A 174 12.59 15.37 -29.72
CA PRO A 174 13.45 15.53 -28.55
C PRO A 174 12.76 16.20 -27.34
N GLU A 175 11.61 16.84 -27.54
CA GLU A 175 10.77 17.45 -26.49
C GLU A 175 10.16 16.46 -25.49
N LEU A 176 10.05 15.16 -25.81
CA LEU A 176 9.64 14.12 -24.84
C LEU A 176 10.81 13.57 -24.02
N MET A 177 12.05 13.90 -24.38
CA MET A 177 13.26 13.47 -23.65
C MET A 177 13.71 14.47 -22.57
N SER A 178 13.05 15.63 -22.45
CA SER A 178 13.27 16.56 -21.33
C SER A 178 12.16 16.40 -20.29
N TYR A 179 12.20 15.33 -19.51
CA TYR A 179 11.42 15.22 -18.28
C TYR A 179 12.37 15.33 -17.09
N GLU A 180 12.60 16.55 -16.60
CA GLU A 180 13.46 16.81 -15.44
C GLU A 180 12.97 16.13 -14.13
N ALA A 181 11.85 15.40 -14.16
CA ALA A 181 11.22 14.74 -13.02
C ALA A 181 10.88 13.25 -13.25
N THR A 182 11.57 12.55 -14.17
CA THR A 182 11.43 11.08 -14.29
C THR A 182 12.36 10.39 -13.30
N LEU A 183 11.78 9.53 -12.47
CA LEU A 183 12.50 8.59 -11.62
C LEU A 183 12.91 7.36 -12.43
N ASP A 184 14.20 7.06 -12.39
CA ASP A 184 14.75 5.81 -12.91
C ASP A 184 14.23 4.59 -12.10
N PRO A 185 13.83 3.49 -12.75
CA PRO A 185 13.34 2.30 -12.07
C PRO A 185 14.31 1.71 -11.03
N ALA A 186 15.61 1.72 -11.28
CA ALA A 186 16.60 1.21 -10.34
C ALA A 186 16.74 2.12 -9.11
N VAL A 187 16.68 3.45 -9.30
CA VAL A 187 16.65 4.41 -8.18
C VAL A 187 15.40 4.19 -7.33
N LEU A 188 14.23 4.04 -7.95
CA LEU A 188 12.99 3.76 -7.24
C LEU A 188 13.07 2.44 -6.45
N ALA A 189 13.65 1.39 -7.03
CA ALA A 189 13.86 0.10 -6.36
C ALA A 189 14.72 0.24 -5.10
N VAL A 190 15.82 1.01 -5.18
CA VAL A 190 16.70 1.28 -4.03
C VAL A 190 15.96 2.07 -2.94
N ILE A 191 15.20 3.11 -3.32
CA ILE A 191 14.39 3.89 -2.38
C ILE A 191 13.40 2.99 -1.64
N ILE A 192 12.65 2.16 -2.38
CA ILE A 192 11.69 1.23 -1.79
C ILE A 192 12.39 0.25 -0.86
N ALA A 193 13.52 -0.34 -1.26
CA ALA A 193 14.28 -1.27 -0.43
C ALA A 193 14.74 -0.61 0.89
N VAL A 194 15.31 0.60 0.83
CA VAL A 194 15.75 1.33 2.03
C VAL A 194 14.58 1.66 2.95
N VAL A 195 13.46 2.16 2.40
CA VAL A 195 12.28 2.51 3.18
C VAL A 195 11.65 1.27 3.82
N VAL A 196 11.50 0.18 3.09
CA VAL A 196 10.90 -1.07 3.60
C VAL A 196 11.80 -1.70 4.67
N VAL A 197 13.11 -1.79 4.44
CA VAL A 197 14.06 -2.30 5.45
C VAL A 197 14.05 -1.40 6.69
N GLY A 198 14.08 -0.08 6.52
CA GLY A 198 14.01 0.87 7.63
C GLY A 198 12.71 0.74 8.44
N LEU A 199 11.57 0.53 7.76
CA LEU A 199 10.27 0.28 8.38
C LEU A 199 10.30 -1.03 9.19
N LEU A 200 10.79 -2.12 8.60
CA LEU A 200 10.88 -3.43 9.26
C LEU A 200 11.78 -3.38 10.50
N VAL A 201 12.93 -2.71 10.41
CA VAL A 201 13.84 -2.50 11.56
C VAL A 201 13.15 -1.67 12.64
N SER A 202 12.46 -0.59 12.27
CA SER A 202 11.75 0.26 13.23
C SER A 202 10.62 -0.51 13.95
N LEU A 203 9.87 -1.33 13.22
CA LEU A 203 8.83 -2.20 13.80
C LEU A 203 9.44 -3.24 14.74
N LEU A 204 10.55 -3.89 14.33
CA LEU A 204 11.25 -4.86 15.16
C LEU A 204 11.74 -4.22 16.47
N VAL A 205 12.45 -3.10 16.39
CA VAL A 205 12.92 -2.35 17.57
C VAL A 205 11.75 -1.92 18.46
N GLY A 206 10.66 -1.42 17.87
CA GLY A 206 9.45 -1.05 18.62
C GLY A 206 8.82 -2.23 19.35
N THR A 207 8.77 -3.41 18.73
CA THR A 207 8.27 -4.62 19.42
C THR A 207 9.18 -5.05 20.56
N MET A 208 10.50 -5.04 20.37
CA MET A 208 11.46 -5.41 21.39
C MET A 208 11.43 -4.47 22.60
N ALA A 209 11.36 -3.15 22.35
CA ALA A 209 11.21 -2.15 23.40
C ALA A 209 9.92 -2.36 24.21
N GLY A 210 8.81 -2.66 23.52
CA GLY A 210 7.53 -2.97 24.17
C GLY A 210 7.59 -4.23 25.05
N TYR A 211 8.27 -5.28 24.59
CA TYR A 211 8.48 -6.51 25.39
C TYR A 211 9.34 -6.25 26.63
N GLU A 212 10.41 -5.46 26.51
CA GLU A 212 11.25 -5.10 27.64
C GLU A 212 10.47 -4.29 28.69
N GLU A 213 9.67 -3.32 28.26
CA GLU A 213 8.85 -2.52 29.15
C GLU A 213 7.82 -3.38 29.90
N GLN A 214 7.12 -4.27 29.20
CA GLN A 214 6.20 -5.22 29.85
C GLN A 214 6.91 -6.08 30.89
N ARG A 215 8.07 -6.65 30.56
CA ARG A 215 8.87 -7.46 31.49
C ARG A 215 9.32 -6.66 32.71
N ARG A 216 9.69 -5.38 32.54
CA ARG A 216 10.05 -4.49 33.66
C ARG A 216 8.86 -4.23 34.57
N LEU A 217 7.67 -4.01 34.00
CA LEU A 217 6.44 -3.78 34.77
C LEU A 217 6.00 -5.03 35.53
N GLU A 218 6.12 -6.21 34.94
CA GLU A 218 5.86 -7.48 35.63
C GLU A 218 6.83 -7.71 36.79
N ALA A 219 8.12 -7.44 36.59
CA ALA A 219 9.13 -7.55 37.65
C ALA A 219 8.91 -6.54 38.79
N ALA A 220 8.39 -5.34 38.49
CA ALA A 220 8.06 -4.33 39.50
C ALA A 220 6.80 -4.70 40.32
N ARG A 221 5.80 -5.36 39.71
CA ARG A 221 4.59 -5.85 40.41
C ARG A 221 4.84 -7.07 41.28
N ALA A 222 5.93 -7.80 41.03
CA ALA A 222 6.32 -8.99 41.79
C ALA A 222 7.13 -8.67 43.07
N ARG A 223 7.43 -7.39 43.34
CA ARG A 223 8.11 -6.90 44.54
C ARG A 223 7.11 -6.22 45.47
#